data_AF-A0A8X6HW12-F1
#
_entry.id   AF-A0A8X6HW12-F1
#
_cell.length_a   1.000
_cell.length_b   1.000
_cell.length_c   1.000
_cell.angle_alpha   90.00
_cell.angle_beta   90.00
_cell.angle_gamma   90.00
#
_symmetry.space_group_name_H-M   'P 1'
#
loop_
_entity.id
_entity.type
_entity.pdbx_description
1 polymer ?
#
loop_
_entity_poly.entity_id
_entity_poly.type
_entity_poly.pdbx_seq_one_letter_code
_entity_poly.pdbx_strand_id
1 'polypeptide(L)'
;MKLKIKFLYKDGPPFYHATYSVLVRTVKENLRDVRGLKDLTWFSLAALNRVNSTAGKGLLILYVIKPSMMTDIQNSTPLCVSQFKLEEVLYKRWVASENRDEASQCLSVEENIPNESRQ
;
A
#
# COMPACT_ATOMS: atom_id res chain seq x y z
N MET A 1 9.42 -1.82 19.67
CA MET A 1 8.22 -1.05 19.25
C MET A 1 7.19 -2.03 18.72
N LYS A 2 5.91 -1.97 19.15
CA LYS A 2 4.89 -2.96 18.76
C LYS A 2 4.29 -2.60 17.39
N LEU A 3 4.41 -3.51 16.42
CA LEU A 3 3.73 -3.39 15.14
C LEU A 3 2.21 -3.54 15.38
N LYS A 4 1.43 -2.51 15.03
CA LYS A 4 -0.04 -2.56 15.14
C LYS A 4 -0.63 -2.88 13.77
N ILE A 5 -1.25 -4.05 13.66
CA ILE A 5 -1.99 -4.48 12.47
C ILE A 5 -3.48 -4.25 12.72
N LYS A 6 -4.18 -3.75 11.70
CA LYS A 6 -5.64 -3.56 11.68
C LYS A 6 -6.25 -4.44 10.60
N PHE A 7 -7.53 -4.78 10.71
CA PHE A 7 -8.23 -5.57 9.70
C PHE A 7 -9.27 -4.70 9.00
N LEU A 8 -9.25 -4.69 7.67
CA LEU A 8 -10.19 -3.92 6.86
C LEU A 8 -11.31 -4.83 6.37
N TYR A 9 -12.53 -4.46 6.76
CA TYR A 9 -13.76 -5.12 6.37
C TYR A 9 -14.50 -4.22 5.38
N LYS A 10 -15.26 -4.83 4.47
CA LYS A 10 -16.14 -4.08 3.57
C LYS A 10 -17.25 -3.37 4.38
N ASP A 11 -18.04 -4.15 5.12
CA ASP A 11 -19.15 -3.63 5.93
C ASP A 11 -19.03 -3.98 7.43
N GLY A 12 -18.37 -5.08 7.78
CA GLY A 12 -18.06 -5.41 9.17
C GLY A 12 -17.87 -6.91 9.45
N PRO A 13 -17.39 -7.28 10.65
CA PRO A 13 -17.11 -8.68 11.03
C PRO A 13 -18.30 -9.66 10.95
N PRO A 14 -19.55 -9.25 11.26
CA PRO A 14 -20.69 -10.17 11.16
C PRO A 14 -21.06 -10.55 9.72
N PHE A 15 -20.70 -9.72 8.74
CA PHE A 15 -21.19 -9.82 7.36
C PHE A 15 -20.09 -10.24 6.38
N TYR A 16 -18.84 -9.87 6.64
CA TYR A 16 -17.71 -10.13 5.76
C TYR A 16 -16.47 -10.55 6.53
N HIS A 17 -15.67 -11.41 5.92
CA HIS A 17 -14.29 -11.61 6.36
C HIS A 17 -13.44 -10.41 5.94
N ALA A 18 -12.49 -10.01 6.79
CA ALA A 18 -11.55 -8.96 6.43
C ALA A 18 -10.72 -9.39 5.20
N THR A 19 -10.71 -8.55 4.17
CA THR A 19 -9.96 -8.80 2.93
C THR A 19 -8.49 -8.44 3.09
N TYR A 20 -8.21 -7.41 3.90
CA TYR A 20 -6.86 -6.90 4.10
C TYR A 20 -6.51 -6.82 5.58
N SER A 21 -5.25 -7.13 5.86
CA SER A 21 -4.59 -6.68 7.07
C SER A 21 -3.78 -5.43 6.74
N VAL A 22 -4.07 -4.35 7.46
CA VAL A 22 -3.53 -3.02 7.22
C VAL A 22 -2.46 -2.70 8.24
N LEU A 23 -1.27 -2.35 7.75
CA LEU A 23 -0.22 -1.76 8.52
C LEU A 23 -0.24 -0.24 8.34
N VAL A 24 -0.65 0.49 9.38
CA VAL A 24 -0.77 1.95 9.32
C VAL A 24 0.53 2.61 9.78
N ARG A 25 1.04 3.55 8.98
CA ARG A 25 2.25 4.33 9.26
C ARG A 25 1.98 5.80 9.08
N THR A 26 2.14 6.59 10.14
CA THR A 26 2.08 8.04 10.04
C THR A 26 3.43 8.57 9.61
N VAL A 27 3.45 9.43 8.59
CA VAL A 27 4.66 10.04 8.04
C VAL A 27 4.43 11.54 7.86
N LYS A 28 5.52 12.31 7.88
CA LYS A 28 5.49 13.72 7.50
C LYS A 28 5.42 13.89 5.99
N GLU A 29 4.99 15.06 5.56
CA GLU A 29 4.78 15.45 4.16
C GLU A 29 5.97 15.20 3.21
N ASN A 30 7.19 15.21 3.74
CA ASN A 30 8.42 14.97 2.98
C ASN A 30 8.88 13.51 2.97
N LEU A 31 8.11 12.57 3.52
CA LEU A 31 8.40 11.13 3.65
C LEU A 31 9.77 10.81 4.28
N ARG A 32 10.43 11.77 4.94
CA ARG A 32 11.79 11.59 5.48
C ARG A 32 11.84 10.53 6.58
N ASP A 33 10.76 10.44 7.36
CA ASP A 33 10.63 9.47 8.45
C ASP A 33 10.54 8.01 7.96
N VAL A 34 10.30 7.77 6.66
CA VAL A 34 10.27 6.41 6.08
C VAL A 34 11.65 5.77 6.07
N ARG A 35 12.73 6.58 5.92
CA ARG A 35 14.11 6.08 5.77
C ARG A 35 14.74 5.55 7.07
N GLY A 36 14.11 5.79 8.22
CA GLY A 36 14.63 5.39 9.54
C GLY A 36 13.87 4.22 10.21
N LEU A 37 12.94 3.58 9.51
CA LEU A 37 12.05 2.57 10.07
C LEU A 37 12.78 1.23 10.31
N LYS A 38 13.45 1.09 11.45
CA LYS A 38 14.13 -0.15 11.88
C LYS A 38 13.18 -1.37 11.98
N ASP A 39 11.87 -1.15 12.06
CA ASP A 39 10.89 -2.20 12.34
C ASP A 39 10.36 -2.93 11.09
N LEU A 40 10.67 -2.46 9.88
CA LEU A 40 10.20 -3.06 8.63
C LEU A 40 11.38 -3.43 7.72
N THR A 41 11.92 -4.62 7.93
CA THR A 41 12.91 -5.20 7.01
C THR A 41 12.19 -6.01 5.94
N TRP A 42 12.88 -6.30 4.83
CA TRP A 42 12.35 -7.23 3.83
C TRP A 42 11.98 -8.59 4.43
N PHE A 43 12.76 -9.06 5.41
CA PHE A 43 12.47 -10.29 6.12
C PHE A 43 11.16 -10.20 6.93
N SER A 44 10.96 -9.14 7.72
CA SER A 44 9.72 -8.99 8.49
C SER A 44 8.51 -8.79 7.58
N LEU A 45 8.68 -8.06 6.47
CA LEU A 45 7.62 -7.88 5.47
C LEU A 45 7.24 -9.18 4.77
N ALA A 46 8.21 -10.00 4.38
CA ALA A 46 7.96 -11.31 3.79
C ALA A 46 7.28 -12.28 4.77
N ALA A 47 7.71 -12.28 6.04
CA ALA A 47 7.08 -13.08 7.09
C ALA A 47 5.62 -12.65 7.33
N LEU A 48 5.36 -11.34 7.41
CA LEU A 48 4.02 -10.79 7.54
C LEU A 48 3.13 -11.16 6.35
N ASN A 49 3.67 -11.04 5.14
CA ASN A 49 2.94 -11.41 3.93
C ASN A 49 2.56 -12.89 3.95
N ARG A 50 3.50 -13.77 4.30
CA ARG A 50 3.24 -15.22 4.41
C ARG A 50 2.10 -15.53 5.38
N VAL A 51 2.11 -14.93 6.57
CA VAL A 51 1.05 -15.12 7.57
C VAL A 51 -0.31 -14.64 7.04
N ASN A 52 -0.33 -13.49 6.37
CA ASN A 52 -1.57 -12.95 5.81
C ASN A 52 -2.12 -13.80 4.66
N SER A 53 -1.26 -14.23 3.74
CA SER A 53 -1.66 -15.10 2.63
C SER A 53 -2.19 -16.45 3.13
N THR A 54 -1.56 -17.05 4.15
CA THR A 54 -2.08 -18.30 4.77
C THR A 54 -3.48 -18.10 5.36
N ALA A 55 -3.79 -16.91 5.87
CA ALA A 55 -5.10 -16.57 6.39
C ALA A 55 -6.09 -16.03 5.33
N GLY A 56 -5.73 -16.07 4.04
CA GLY A 56 -6.55 -15.57 2.94
C GLY A 56 -6.69 -14.05 2.89
N LYS A 57 -5.75 -13.29 3.46
CA LYS A 57 -5.78 -11.81 3.53
C LYS A 57 -4.64 -11.20 2.70
N GLY A 58 -4.89 -10.05 2.10
CA GLY A 58 -3.85 -9.19 1.52
C GLY A 58 -3.12 -8.38 2.59
N LEU A 59 -1.83 -8.12 2.40
CA LEU A 59 -1.07 -7.19 3.24
C LEU A 59 -1.08 -5.80 2.61
N LEU A 60 -1.79 -4.86 3.24
CA LEU A 60 -1.86 -3.46 2.82
C LEU A 60 -1.00 -2.60 3.74
N ILE A 61 -0.07 -1.83 3.19
CA ILE A 61 0.67 -0.81 3.94
C ILE A 61 0.03 0.54 3.61
N LEU A 62 -0.40 1.26 4.65
CA LEU A 62 -1.03 2.57 4.51
C LEU A 62 -0.15 3.64 5.13
N TYR A 63 0.35 4.55 4.32
CA TYR A 63 1.08 5.73 4.76
C TYR A 63 0.11 6.90 4.91
N VAL A 64 -0.08 7.33 6.15
CA VAL A 64 -0.89 8.49 6.52
C VAL A 64 0.02 9.70 6.60
N ILE A 65 -0.07 10.56 5.60
CA ILE A 65 0.76 11.75 5.46
C ILE A 65 0.09 12.90 6.21
N LYS A 66 0.72 13.34 7.30
CA LYS A 66 0.25 14.49 8.10
C LYS A 66 0.71 15.81 7.46
N PRO A 67 -0.20 16.79 7.24
CA PRO A 67 0.17 18.12 6.77
C PRO A 67 1.08 18.85 7.76
N SER A 68 2.08 19.56 7.25
CA SER A 68 3.09 20.23 8.09
C SER A 68 2.53 21.41 8.91
N MET A 69 1.48 22.08 8.41
CA MET A 69 0.89 23.28 9.02
C MET A 69 -0.30 23.02 9.94
N MET A 70 -0.56 21.75 10.26
CA MET A 70 -1.75 21.37 11.03
C MET A 70 -1.58 21.60 12.53
N THR A 71 -2.48 22.38 13.13
CA THR A 71 -2.46 22.68 14.57
C THR A 71 -3.09 21.57 15.43
N ASP A 72 -2.77 21.54 16.72
CA ASP A 72 -3.34 20.54 17.66
C ASP A 72 -4.85 20.67 17.84
N ILE A 73 -5.38 21.91 17.76
CA ILE A 73 -6.81 22.19 17.80
C ILE A 73 -7.51 21.59 16.57
N GLN A 74 -6.89 21.66 15.39
CA GLN A 74 -7.44 21.02 14.22
C GLN A 74 -7.39 19.49 14.31
N ASN A 75 -6.38 18.91 14.98
CA ASN A 75 -6.28 17.46 15.19
C ASN A 75 -7.32 16.91 16.19
N SER A 76 -7.97 17.76 17.00
CA SER A 76 -8.97 17.32 17.98
C SER A 76 -10.37 17.13 17.39
N THR A 77 -10.62 17.64 16.19
CA THR A 77 -11.90 17.49 15.47
C THR A 77 -11.80 16.39 14.41
N PRO A 78 -12.85 15.57 14.18
CA PRO A 78 -12.87 14.59 13.10
C PRO A 78 -12.77 15.22 11.69
N LEU A 79 -13.01 16.53 11.56
CA LEU A 79 -12.79 17.27 10.32
C LEU A 79 -11.33 17.27 9.87
N CYS A 80 -10.40 16.92 10.76
CA CYS A 80 -8.98 16.75 10.47
C CYS A 80 -8.72 15.71 9.38
N VAL A 81 -9.55 14.66 9.29
CA VAL A 81 -9.31 13.48 8.46
C VAL A 81 -9.19 13.83 6.99
N SER A 82 -9.97 14.78 6.50
CA SER A 82 -9.95 15.21 5.09
C SER A 82 -8.66 15.91 4.67
N GLN A 83 -7.86 16.37 5.63
CA GLN A 83 -6.60 17.06 5.37
C GLN A 83 -5.42 16.08 5.25
N PHE A 84 -5.57 14.85 5.74
CA PHE A 84 -4.54 13.83 5.60
C PHE A 84 -4.53 13.28 4.18
N LYS A 85 -3.33 13.05 3.65
CA LYS A 85 -3.16 12.29 2.41
C LYS A 85 -2.83 10.84 2.76
N LEU A 86 -3.29 9.93 1.92
CA LEU A 86 -3.07 8.50 2.09
C LEU A 86 -2.31 7.99 0.88
N GLU A 87 -1.24 7.25 1.12
CA GLU A 87 -0.55 6.47 0.09
C GLU A 87 -0.65 4.99 0.47
N GLU A 88 -1.15 4.18 -0.45
CA GLU A 88 -1.37 2.76 -0.23
C GLU A 88 -0.39 1.91 -1.03
N VAL A 89 0.14 0.87 -0.39
CA VAL A 89 1.03 -0.11 -1.01
C VAL A 89 0.52 -1.49 -0.70
N LEU A 90 0.01 -2.17 -1.73
CA LEU A 90 -0.38 -3.56 -1.64
C LEU A 90 0.84 -4.45 -1.83
N TYR A 91 1.26 -5.12 -0.76
CA TYR A 91 2.39 -6.05 -0.82
C TYR A 91 1.88 -7.46 -1.13
N LYS A 92 2.31 -7.99 -2.28
CA LYS A 92 1.99 -9.35 -2.72
C LYS A 92 3.26 -10.08 -3.11
N ARG A 93 3.23 -11.40 -2.96
CA ARG A 93 4.27 -12.27 -3.51
C ARG A 93 4.08 -12.32 -5.03
N TRP A 94 5.17 -12.19 -5.77
CA TRP A 94 5.15 -12.48 -7.20
C TRP A 94 4.95 -13.99 -7.44
N VAL A 95 3.96 -14.34 -8.26
CA VAL A 95 3.67 -15.72 -8.63
C VAL A 95 3.70 -15.83 -10.14
N ALA A 96 4.68 -16.58 -10.66
CA ALA A 96 4.94 -16.65 -12.10
C ALA A 96 3.79 -17.24 -12.92
N SER A 97 2.87 -18.01 -12.33
CA SER A 97 1.67 -18.50 -13.03
C SER A 97 0.56 -17.46 -13.12
N GLU A 98 0.52 -16.50 -12.19
CA GLU A 98 -0.53 -15.45 -12.14
C GLU A 98 -0.12 -14.20 -12.91
N ASN A 99 1.19 -13.91 -12.98
CA ASN A 99 1.72 -12.63 -13.48
C ASN A 99 2.42 -12.75 -14.86
N ARG A 100 2.37 -13.93 -15.51
CA ARG A 100 3.07 -14.15 -16.80
C ARG A 100 2.41 -13.39 -17.95
N ASP A 101 1.08 -13.33 -17.94
CA ASP A 101 0.30 -12.78 -19.04
C ASP A 101 0.29 -11.24 -19.03
N GLU A 102 0.48 -10.61 -17.87
CA GLU A 102 0.63 -9.16 -17.74
C GLU A 102 1.87 -8.63 -18.49
N ALA A 103 2.97 -9.40 -18.49
CA ALA A 103 4.19 -9.05 -19.23
C ALA A 103 4.01 -9.16 -20.75
N SER A 104 3.16 -10.07 -21.22
CA SER A 104 2.83 -10.22 -22.65
C SER A 104 1.96 -9.08 -23.17
N GLN A 105 1.16 -8.45 -22.31
CA GLN A 105 0.28 -7.35 -22.71
C GLN A 105 1.04 -6.02 -22.92
N CYS A 106 2.09 -5.75 -22.13
CA CYS A 106 2.94 -4.55 -22.33
C CYS A 106 3.76 -4.58 -23.63
N LEU A 107 4.11 -5.77 -24.14
CA LEU A 107 4.88 -5.91 -25.40
C LEU A 107 4.03 -5.63 -26.66
N SER A 108 2.71 -5.53 -26.53
CA SER A 108 1.82 -5.26 -27.67
C SER A 108 1.61 -3.77 -27.96
N VAL A 109 2.16 -2.87 -27.13
CA VAL A 109 1.97 -1.41 -27.27
C VAL A 109 3.09 -0.74 -28.09
N GLU A 110 4.24 -1.40 -28.30
CA GLU A 110 5.39 -0.82 -29.02
C GLU A 110 5.35 -1.02 -30.55
N GLU A 111 4.35 -1.71 -31.11
CA GLU A 111 4.28 -2.02 -32.55
C GLU A 111 3.51 -1.00 -33.42
N ASN A 112 3.32 0.24 -32.97
CA ASN A 112 2.68 1.30 -33.77
C ASN A 112 3.54 2.57 -33.90
N ILE A 113 4.78 2.41 -34.39
CA ILE A 113 5.57 3.54 -34.90
C ILE A 113 5.30 3.64 -36.41
N PRO A 114 4.72 4.75 -36.92
CA PRO A 114 4.53 4.92 -38.36
C PRO A 114 5.90 5.02 -39.03
N ASN A 115 6.11 4.16 -40.01
CA ASN A 115 7.31 4.14 -40.84
C ASN A 115 7.25 5.32 -41.81
N GLU A 116 7.77 6.48 -41.41
CA GLU A 116 7.91 7.65 -42.28
C GLU A 116 9.39 8.01 -42.46
N SER A 117 9.75 8.26 -43.73
CA SER A 117 11.02 8.79 -44.24
C SER A 117 12.25 7.85 -44.32
N ARG A 118 12.22 6.96 -45.33
CA ARG A 118 13.39 6.75 -46.21
C ARG A 118 13.24 7.66 -47.43
N GLN A 119 13.92 8.79 -47.42
CA GLN A 119 14.46 9.46 -48.62
C GLN A 119 15.90 9.85 -48.31
#